data_AF-A0A855MV26-F1
#
_entry.id   AF-A0A855MV26-F1
#
_cell.length_a   1.000
_cell.length_b   1.000
_cell.length_c   1.000
_cell.angle_alpha   90.00
_cell.angle_beta   90.00
_cell.angle_gamma   90.00
#
_symmetry.space_group_name_H-M   'P 1'
#
loop_
_entity.id
_entity.type
_entity.pdbx_description
1 polymer ?
#
loop_
_entity_poly.entity_id
_entity_poly.type
_entity_poly.pdbx_seq_one_letter_code
_entity_poly.pdbx_strand_id
1 'polypeptide(L)'
;MKEILLEIDEEAAKEFLIKVLENSKLHFLKRIFDHVSNIEFIDNEIRFRVLMFKYYLKLKTYPKQLTGRYEFFHNIPTKMIKKEELPKFVELNDKTIVINIPENPVSKNINIEKFEIKNEKLKLILGLN
;
A
#
# COMPACT_ATOMS: atom_id res chain seq x y z
N MET A 1 24.95 11.99 -4.69
CA MET A 1 23.62 12.19 -4.07
C MET A 1 23.42 11.13 -3.02
N LYS A 2 22.83 11.46 -1.87
CA LYS A 2 22.59 10.47 -0.80
C LYS A 2 21.27 9.77 -1.11
N GLU A 3 21.36 8.51 -1.53
CA GLU A 3 20.19 7.66 -1.76
C GLU A 3 19.80 6.98 -0.45
N ILE A 4 18.49 6.91 -0.18
CA ILE A 4 17.93 6.16 0.94
C ILE A 4 17.24 4.93 0.35
N LEU A 5 17.72 3.75 0.71
CA LEU A 5 17.08 2.48 0.38
C LEU A 5 16.16 2.07 1.53
N LEU A 6 14.87 1.94 1.22
CA LEU A 6 13.89 1.29 2.07
C LEU A 6 13.54 -0.06 1.46
N GLU A 7 13.76 -1.13 2.22
CA GLU A 7 13.30 -2.47 1.87
C GLU A 7 12.31 -2.93 2.94
N ILE A 8 11.16 -3.42 2.50
CA ILE A 8 10.10 -3.99 3.34
C ILE A 8 9.88 -5.42 2.85
N ASP A 9 10.03 -6.39 3.74
CA ASP A 9 9.65 -7.77 3.50
C ASP A 9 8.22 -8.05 3.98
N GLU A 10 7.74 -9.27 3.77
CA GLU A 10 6.38 -9.69 4.06
C GLU A 10 6.04 -9.61 5.55
N GLU A 11 7.00 -9.92 6.42
CA GLU A 11 6.84 -9.89 7.88
C GLU A 11 6.68 -8.44 8.37
N ALA A 12 7.59 -7.55 7.97
CA ALA A 12 7.51 -6.14 8.31
C ALA A 12 6.20 -5.51 7.79
N ALA A 13 5.79 -5.83 6.56
CA ALA A 13 4.54 -5.34 6.00
C ALA A 13 3.32 -5.80 6.81
N LYS A 14 3.31 -7.05 7.28
CA LYS A 14 2.25 -7.57 8.15
C LYS A 14 2.20 -6.80 9.47
N GLU A 15 3.34 -6.56 10.11
CA GLU A 15 3.40 -5.77 11.34
C GLU A 15 2.92 -4.33 11.14
N PHE A 16 3.34 -3.68 10.05
CA PHE A 16 2.88 -2.32 9.73
C PHE A 16 1.38 -2.27 9.50
N LEU A 17 0.82 -3.24 8.76
CA LEU A 17 -0.62 -3.33 8.53
C LEU A 17 -1.38 -3.51 9.85
N ILE A 18 -0.93 -4.38 10.74
CA ILE A 18 -1.54 -4.57 12.07
C ILE A 18 -1.55 -3.24 12.83
N LYS A 19 -0.39 -2.57 12.96
CA LYS A 19 -0.28 -1.30 13.70
C LYS A 19 -1.12 -0.18 13.09
N VAL A 20 -1.19 -0.08 11.76
CA VAL A 20 -2.02 0.94 11.08
C VAL A 20 -3.50 0.68 11.33
N LEU A 21 -3.91 -0.59 11.40
CA LEU A 21 -5.31 -0.98 11.58
C LEU A 21 -5.76 -1.04 13.04
N GLU A 22 -4.85 -1.13 14.00
CA GLU A 22 -5.16 -1.16 15.44
C GLU A 22 -6.11 -0.03 15.85
N ASN A 23 -5.81 1.19 15.38
CA ASN A 23 -6.57 2.42 15.67
C ASN A 23 -7.52 2.85 14.55
N SER A 24 -7.68 2.03 13.50
CA SER A 24 -8.49 2.38 12.34
C SER A 24 -9.99 2.18 12.60
N LYS A 25 -10.82 3.08 12.07
CA LYS A 25 -12.29 2.94 12.03
C LYS A 25 -12.75 1.96 10.95
N LEU A 26 -11.84 1.40 10.16
CA LEU A 26 -12.11 0.45 9.07
C LEU A 26 -12.33 -0.96 9.63
N HIS A 27 -13.46 -1.18 10.29
CA HIS A 27 -13.78 -2.45 10.95
C HIS A 27 -13.74 -3.66 10.00
N PHE A 28 -14.16 -3.48 8.75
CA PHE A 28 -14.11 -4.54 7.74
C PHE A 28 -12.67 -4.91 7.36
N LEU A 29 -11.82 -3.91 7.11
CA LEU A 29 -10.42 -4.16 6.79
C LEU A 29 -9.72 -4.81 7.97
N LYS A 30 -9.94 -4.32 9.21
CA LYS A 30 -9.38 -4.94 10.42
C LYS A 30 -9.71 -6.44 10.49
N ARG A 31 -10.98 -6.82 10.31
CA ARG A 31 -11.39 -8.24 10.27
C ARG A 31 -10.73 -9.04 9.15
N ILE A 32 -10.59 -8.46 7.95
CA ILE A 32 -9.89 -9.13 6.84
C ILE A 32 -8.43 -9.37 7.19
N PHE A 33 -7.76 -8.35 7.72
CA PHE A 33 -6.33 -8.36 8.01
C PHE A 33 -5.97 -9.18 9.25
N ASP A 34 -6.83 -9.24 10.27
CA ASP A 34 -6.71 -10.13 11.43
C ASP A 34 -6.67 -11.62 11.01
N HIS A 35 -7.20 -11.94 9.83
CA HIS A 35 -7.24 -13.29 9.26
C HIS A 35 -6.29 -13.47 8.07
N VAL A 36 -5.35 -12.54 7.83
CA VAL A 36 -4.33 -12.71 6.80
C VAL A 36 -3.37 -13.81 7.22
N SER A 37 -3.42 -14.91 6.47
CA SER A 37 -2.57 -16.08 6.67
C SER A 37 -1.25 -15.97 5.92
N ASN A 38 -1.22 -15.27 4.78
CA ASN A 38 -0.02 -15.08 3.98
C ASN A 38 -0.04 -13.72 3.26
N ILE A 39 1.13 -13.11 3.11
CA ILE A 39 1.40 -11.96 2.23
C ILE A 39 2.54 -12.37 1.30
N GLU A 40 2.43 -12.13 0.00
CA GLU A 40 3.45 -12.47 -1.00
C GLU A 40 3.78 -11.23 -1.84
N PHE A 41 5.06 -10.97 -2.08
CA PHE A 41 5.52 -9.89 -2.96
C PHE A 41 6.09 -10.41 -4.28
N ILE A 42 5.31 -10.25 -5.36
CA ILE A 42 5.64 -10.82 -6.67
C ILE A 42 5.22 -9.90 -7.82
N ASP A 43 6.12 -9.64 -8.76
CA ASP A 43 5.84 -8.96 -10.04
C ASP A 43 4.99 -7.67 -9.95
N ASN A 44 5.40 -6.74 -9.08
CA ASN A 44 4.67 -5.49 -8.79
C ASN A 44 3.29 -5.70 -8.12
N GLU A 45 3.05 -6.90 -7.58
CA GLU A 45 1.84 -7.27 -6.86
C GLU A 45 2.15 -7.61 -5.39
N ILE A 46 1.33 -7.09 -4.51
CA ILE A 46 1.18 -7.58 -3.14
C ILE A 46 -0.02 -8.51 -3.15
N ARG A 47 0.19 -9.80 -2.92
CA ARG A 47 -0.88 -10.78 -2.78
C ARG A 47 -1.07 -11.09 -1.31
N PHE A 48 -2.31 -11.27 -0.88
CA PHE A 48 -2.57 -11.68 0.48
C PHE A 48 -3.75 -12.64 0.53
N ARG A 49 -3.66 -13.62 1.42
CA ARG A 49 -4.68 -14.65 1.59
C ARG A 49 -5.40 -14.44 2.91
N VAL A 50 -6.73 -14.47 2.85
CA VAL A 50 -7.60 -14.33 4.01
C VAL A 50 -8.59 -15.48 3.98
N LEU A 51 -8.44 -16.40 4.93
CA LEU A 51 -9.14 -17.69 4.91
C LEU A 51 -8.94 -18.39 3.54
N MET A 52 -10.02 -18.59 2.78
CA MET A 52 -10.00 -19.20 1.44
C MET A 52 -9.88 -18.18 0.29
N PHE A 53 -9.95 -16.88 0.58
CA PHE A 53 -9.95 -15.82 -0.43
C PHE A 53 -8.53 -15.34 -0.72
N LYS A 54 -8.24 -15.11 -2.00
CA LYS A 54 -6.98 -14.54 -2.48
C LYS A 54 -7.22 -13.13 -2.98
N TYR A 55 -6.51 -12.17 -2.40
CA TYR A 55 -6.58 -10.77 -2.79
C TYR A 55 -5.24 -10.30 -3.35
N TYR A 56 -5.29 -9.26 -4.18
CA TYR A 56 -4.09 -8.61 -4.68
C TYR A 56 -4.21 -7.09 -4.70
N LEU A 57 -3.05 -6.43 -4.62
CA LEU A 57 -2.82 -5.02 -4.90
C LEU A 57 -1.66 -4.94 -5.89
N LYS A 58 -1.94 -4.58 -7.14
CA LYS A 58 -0.93 -4.43 -8.20
C LYS A 58 -0.62 -2.97 -8.40
N LEU A 59 0.65 -2.59 -8.25
CA LEU A 59 1.09 -1.23 -8.54
C LEU A 59 0.85 -0.92 -10.03
N LYS A 60 0.04 0.10 -10.30
CA LYS A 60 -0.27 0.56 -11.65
C LYS A 60 0.58 1.76 -12.03
N THR A 61 0.62 2.76 -11.14
CA THR A 61 1.42 3.98 -11.32
C THR A 61 1.73 4.60 -9.97
N TYR A 62 2.85 5.31 -9.89
CA TYR A 62 3.29 6.07 -8.73
C TYR A 62 3.87 7.43 -9.18
N PRO A 63 3.82 8.46 -8.33
CA PRO A 63 4.34 9.78 -8.66
C PRO A 63 5.88 9.81 -8.65
N LYS A 64 6.48 10.81 -9.30
CA LYS A 64 7.94 11.03 -9.24
C LYS A 64 8.41 11.46 -7.84
N GLN A 65 7.58 12.18 -7.11
CA GLN A 65 7.85 12.59 -5.73
C GLN A 65 7.26 11.56 -4.76
N LEU A 66 7.70 11.54 -3.50
CA LEU A 66 7.08 10.73 -2.46
C LEU A 66 5.61 11.12 -2.22
N THR A 67 5.25 12.36 -2.57
CA THR A 67 3.90 12.92 -2.50
C THR A 67 3.16 12.78 -3.82
N GLY A 68 1.82 12.72 -3.75
CA GLY A 68 0.97 12.64 -4.92
C GLY A 68 0.20 11.33 -5.05
N ARG A 69 -0.18 11.01 -6.29
CA ARG A 69 -1.19 10.00 -6.61
C ARG A 69 -0.56 8.64 -6.93
N TYR A 70 -0.78 7.69 -6.03
CA TYR A 70 -0.46 6.28 -6.24
C TYR A 70 -1.72 5.54 -6.68
N GLU A 71 -1.62 4.73 -7.74
CA GLU A 71 -2.74 3.90 -8.19
C GLU A 71 -2.37 2.42 -8.16
N PHE A 72 -3.32 1.62 -7.69
CA PHE A 72 -3.21 0.17 -7.61
C PHE A 72 -4.44 -0.49 -8.25
N PHE A 73 -4.25 -1.57 -8.99
CA PHE A 73 -5.35 -2.48 -9.31
C PHE A 73 -5.59 -3.44 -8.14
N HIS A 74 -6.84 -3.87 -7.94
CA HIS A 74 -7.18 -4.87 -6.92
C HIS A 74 -8.41 -5.70 -7.29
N ASN A 75 -8.65 -6.74 -6.48
CA ASN A 75 -9.87 -7.54 -6.47
C ASN A 75 -10.57 -7.57 -5.09
N ILE A 76 -10.21 -6.67 -4.17
CA ILE A 76 -10.88 -6.52 -2.87
C ILE A 76 -12.39 -6.21 -3.07
N PRO A 77 -13.31 -6.83 -2.29
CA PRO A 77 -14.75 -6.64 -2.41
C PRO A 77 -15.19 -5.26 -1.90
N THR A 78 -15.08 -4.25 -2.76
CA THR A 78 -15.36 -2.83 -2.46
C THR A 78 -16.75 -2.56 -1.93
N LYS A 79 -17.74 -3.33 -2.37
CA LYS A 79 -19.15 -3.21 -1.94
C LYS A 79 -19.34 -3.43 -0.43
N MET A 80 -18.38 -4.08 0.23
CA MET A 80 -18.40 -4.31 1.68
C MET A 80 -17.72 -3.19 2.49
N ILE A 81 -17.09 -2.23 1.81
CA ILE A 81 -16.37 -1.12 2.43
C ILE A 81 -17.23 0.13 2.31
N LYS A 82 -17.58 0.74 3.44
CA LYS A 82 -18.31 2.01 3.46
C LYS A 82 -17.36 3.14 3.09
N LYS A 83 -17.76 3.99 2.14
CA LYS A 83 -16.92 5.11 1.67
C LYS A 83 -16.60 6.09 2.80
N GLU A 84 -17.53 6.32 3.71
CA GLU A 84 -17.35 7.16 4.90
C GLU A 84 -16.30 6.64 5.90
N GLU A 85 -15.92 5.36 5.84
CA GLU A 85 -14.85 4.80 6.68
C GLU A 85 -13.47 5.00 6.07
N LEU A 86 -13.39 5.31 4.77
CA LEU A 86 -12.11 5.49 4.07
C LEU A 86 -11.43 6.80 4.52
N PRO A 87 -10.10 6.79 4.68
CA PRO A 87 -9.35 8.02 4.87
C PRO A 87 -9.56 8.97 3.69
N LYS A 88 -9.59 10.29 3.95
CA LYS A 88 -9.81 11.31 2.89
C LYS A 88 -8.81 11.25 1.73
N PHE A 89 -7.64 10.68 1.97
CA PHE A 89 -6.59 10.51 0.97
C PHE A 89 -6.69 9.17 0.21
N VAL A 90 -7.74 8.37 0.44
CA VAL A 90 -7.95 7.08 -0.24
C VAL A 90 -9.26 7.13 -1.02
N GLU A 91 -9.17 6.83 -2.31
CA GLU A 91 -10.34 6.59 -3.16
C GLU A 91 -10.38 5.10 -3.53
N LEU A 92 -11.56 4.49 -3.40
CA LEU A 92 -11.77 3.08 -3.69
C LEU A 92 -12.89 2.93 -4.74
N ASN A 93 -12.55 2.33 -5.87
CA ASN A 93 -13.47 1.91 -6.92
C ASN A 93 -13.36 0.40 -7.12
N ASP A 94 -14.27 -0.22 -7.87
CA ASP A 94 -14.38 -1.69 -7.98
C ASP A 94 -13.11 -2.44 -8.40
N LYS A 95 -12.18 -1.79 -9.10
CA LYS A 95 -10.93 -2.40 -9.57
C LYS A 95 -9.68 -1.60 -9.20
N THR A 96 -9.83 -0.42 -8.62
CA THR A 96 -8.71 0.50 -8.40
C THR A 96 -8.77 1.16 -7.03
N ILE A 97 -7.62 1.16 -6.37
CA ILE A 97 -7.36 1.97 -5.17
C ILE A 97 -6.44 3.11 -5.58
N VAL A 98 -6.80 4.31 -5.16
CA VAL A 98 -5.98 5.50 -5.29
C VAL A 98 -5.60 5.98 -3.90
N ILE A 99 -4.32 6.23 -3.68
CA ILE A 99 -3.79 6.81 -2.45
C ILE A 99 -3.13 8.14 -2.83
N ASN A 100 -3.71 9.25 -2.36
CA ASN A 100 -3.25 10.61 -2.62
C ASN A 100 -2.47 11.12 -1.40
N ILE A 101 -1.16 10.88 -1.37
CA ILE A 101 -0.32 11.33 -0.27
C ILE A 101 -0.18 12.85 -0.33
N PRO A 102 -0.66 13.60 0.68
CA PRO A 102 -0.61 15.06 0.66
C PRO A 102 0.83 15.55 0.75
N GLU A 103 1.09 16.70 0.16
CA GLU A 103 2.37 17.37 0.28
C GLU A 103 2.65 17.77 1.73
N ASN A 104 3.89 17.57 2.18
CA ASN A 104 4.37 18.13 3.44
C ASN A 104 5.81 18.67 3.27
N PRO A 105 6.25 19.58 4.15
CA PRO A 105 7.55 20.26 3.99
C PRO A 105 8.77 19.34 3.93
N VAL A 106 8.66 18.12 4.48
CA VAL A 106 9.74 17.13 4.51
C VAL A 106 9.73 16.29 3.22
N SER A 107 8.56 15.81 2.80
CA SER A 107 8.42 14.89 1.67
C SER A 107 8.46 15.55 0.30
N LYS A 108 8.22 16.87 0.20
CA LYS A 108 8.27 17.61 -1.07
C LYS A 108 9.62 17.56 -1.79
N ASN A 109 10.71 17.36 -1.05
CA ASN A 109 12.07 17.31 -1.57
C ASN A 109 12.56 15.87 -1.78
N ILE A 110 11.70 14.88 -1.57
CA ILE A 110 12.05 13.47 -1.69
C ILE A 110 11.46 12.94 -2.99
N ASN A 111 12.33 12.53 -3.91
CA ASN A 111 11.96 11.84 -5.14
C ASN A 111 11.97 10.32 -4.94
N ILE A 112 11.14 9.64 -5.73
CA ILE A 112 11.20 8.20 -5.92
C ILE A 112 12.06 7.93 -7.15
N GLU A 113 13.28 7.47 -6.91
CA GLU A 113 14.17 7.01 -7.98
C GLU A 113 13.73 5.63 -8.48
N LYS A 114 13.24 4.78 -7.58
CA LYS A 114 12.71 3.45 -7.92
C LYS A 114 11.67 2.97 -6.94
N PHE A 115 10.56 2.44 -7.46
CA PHE A 115 9.59 1.65 -6.70
C PHE A 115 9.46 0.29 -7.40
N GLU A 116 9.80 -0.80 -6.70
CA GLU A 116 9.70 -2.15 -7.24
C GLU A 116 9.17 -3.12 -6.16
N ILE A 117 8.25 -4.01 -6.52
CA ILE A 117 7.84 -5.12 -5.67
C ILE A 117 8.28 -6.40 -6.37
N LYS A 118 9.39 -6.98 -5.92
CA LYS A 118 10.00 -8.15 -6.56
C LYS A 118 10.92 -8.87 -5.58
N ASN A 119 11.07 -10.18 -5.77
CA ASN A 119 11.94 -11.03 -4.96
C ASN A 119 11.57 -10.92 -3.46
N GLU A 120 10.29 -11.11 -3.14
CA GLU A 120 9.78 -11.14 -1.76
C GLU A 120 9.98 -9.81 -0.99
N LYS A 121 10.27 -8.72 -1.72
CA LYS A 121 10.54 -7.40 -1.15
C LYS A 121 9.84 -6.29 -1.91
N LEU A 122 9.34 -5.31 -1.16
CA LEU A 122 9.05 -3.97 -1.66
C LEU A 122 10.30 -3.11 -1.47
N LYS A 123 10.83 -2.58 -2.57
CA LYS A 123 12.00 -1.70 -2.59
C LYS A 123 11.59 -0.31 -3.03
N LEU A 124 11.92 0.66 -2.19
CA LEU A 124 11.74 2.08 -2.47
C LEU A 124 13.10 2.78 -2.35
N ILE A 125 13.62 3.27 -3.48
CA ILE A 125 14.86 4.05 -3.54
C ILE A 125 14.46 5.52 -3.62
N LEU A 126 14.90 6.27 -2.62
CA LEU A 126 14.58 7.68 -2.47
C LEU A 126 15.81 8.57 -2.69
N GLY A 127 15.61 9.62 -3.46
CA GLY A 127 16.60 10.68 -3.70
C GLY A 127 16.18 11.97 -3.00
N LEU A 128 17.16 12.73 -2.50
CA LEU A 128 16.93 14.09 -2.04
C LEU A 128 17.24 15.05 -3.19
N ASN A 129 16.28 15.92 -3.52
CA ASN A 129 16.51 17.09 -4.36
C ASN A 129 17.38 18.13 -3.66
#